data_AF-A0A067ELQ3-F1
#
_entry.id   AF-A0A067ELQ3-F1
#
_cell.length_a   1.000
_cell.length_b   1.000
_cell.length_c   1.000
_cell.angle_alpha   90.00
_cell.angle_beta   90.00
_cell.angle_gamma   90.00
#
_symmetry.space_group_name_H-M   'P 1'
#
loop_
_entity.id
_entity.type
_entity.pdbx_description
1 polymer ?
#
loop_
_entity_poly.entity_id
_entity_poly.type
_entity_poly.pdbx_seq_one_letter_code
_entity_poly.pdbx_strand_id
1 'polypeptide(L)'
;EIYRIKLPGPPTVIGEGRPENQNHAIIFTRGEALQTIDMNQDNYFEEAFKMRNVLEEFLKSTSGQREPTILGLREHIFTGSVSSLAWFISNQETSFVTISQRILVNPLRVRFYYGHPDIFDRIFHITRGGIGKASRVINYGADIYAGMNSTLRGGYITHHEYIQVGKGRDMGMNQLSLSEARVAGVNGEQTFSRDVYRLGHCFDFFRMLSFYFTTVGFYLSSMVIVLTVYVFLYGRLYLVMSGLEREILENPGMHQSMALEEALATQSVFQLGLLLVLPMVMEIGLEKGFCSALCDFIIMQLQLASVFFAFQLGTKVHYFGKTILHGSCKYRATGRGFVVYHAKFSENYRQYSRSHFVKGLELVILLVLYEVYWHSYRSSNKFYLFITLSMWFLVGSWLFAPFVFNPSGFDWQKTVDDWTDWKRWMGNRGGIGTLPYRSWESWWDEEQEHLKFSNIRGRILEIILVFRFFIYQYGIVYHLDIAHRTKNTVVYGLSWLVLVTTLLVLKMVSMGGRRSGAEFQLMFRIKALVFLGFMSVMTVLFVVCGLTISDLFACMLAFLPTG
;
A
#
# COMPACT_ATOMS: atom_id res chain seq x y z
N GLU A 1 -7.72 48.31 -7.12
CA GLU A 1 -6.75 47.20 -7.25
C GLU A 1 -5.40 47.71 -6.74
N ILE A 2 -4.79 47.09 -5.72
CA ILE A 2 -3.60 47.65 -5.03
C ILE A 2 -2.28 47.09 -5.61
N TYR A 3 -2.28 45.84 -6.08
CA TYR A 3 -1.14 45.23 -6.78
C TYR A 3 -1.64 44.31 -7.90
N ARG A 4 -0.94 44.31 -9.03
CA ARG A 4 -1.15 43.39 -10.14
C ARG A 4 0.10 42.57 -10.36
N ILE A 5 0.01 41.25 -10.17
CA ILE A 5 1.16 40.35 -10.23
C ILE A 5 1.09 39.56 -11.52
N LYS A 6 2.18 39.64 -12.30
CA LYS A 6 2.32 38.85 -13.51
C LYS A 6 2.61 37.41 -13.12
N LEU A 7 1.68 36.52 -13.43
CA LEU A 7 1.86 35.09 -13.25
C LEU A 7 3.03 34.56 -14.11
N PRO A 8 3.76 33.54 -13.65
CA PRO A 8 4.90 32.96 -14.38
C PRO A 8 4.50 32.27 -15.69
N GLY A 9 3.21 32.08 -15.93
CA GLY A 9 2.65 31.55 -17.16
C GLY A 9 1.13 31.72 -17.21
N PRO A 10 0.46 31.21 -18.25
CA PRO A 10 -0.99 31.16 -18.31
C PRO A 10 -1.54 30.37 -17.10
N PRO A 11 -2.67 30.77 -16.49
CA PRO A 11 -3.27 30.03 -15.37
C PRO A 11 -3.51 28.55 -15.67
N THR A 12 -3.76 28.20 -16.94
CA THR A 12 -3.94 26.82 -17.42
C THR A 12 -2.67 25.97 -17.44
N VAL A 13 -1.50 26.59 -17.23
CA VAL A 13 -0.17 25.95 -17.27
C VAL A 13 0.47 25.91 -15.88
N ILE A 14 -0.03 26.72 -14.95
CA ILE A 14 0.40 26.70 -13.54
C ILE A 14 -0.19 25.45 -12.89
N GLY A 15 0.62 24.74 -12.13
CA GLY A 15 0.18 23.55 -11.40
C GLY A 15 -0.94 23.83 -10.41
N GLU A 16 -1.55 22.76 -9.96
CA GLU A 16 -2.58 22.79 -8.93
C GLU A 16 -2.04 22.24 -7.61
N GLY A 17 -2.57 22.76 -6.51
CA GLY A 17 -2.39 22.18 -5.18
C GLY A 17 -1.75 23.12 -4.16
N ARG A 18 -1.37 22.51 -3.02
CA ARG A 18 -0.75 23.19 -1.87
C ARG A 18 0.54 23.96 -2.24
N PRO A 19 1.49 23.39 -3.01
CA PRO A 19 2.79 24.04 -3.27
C PRO A 19 2.66 25.32 -4.08
N GLU A 20 1.79 25.31 -5.10
CA GLU A 20 1.53 26.45 -5.97
C GLU A 20 0.79 27.55 -5.21
N ASN A 21 -0.17 27.18 -4.35
CA ASN A 21 -0.83 28.13 -3.45
C ASN A 21 0.18 28.84 -2.53
N GLN A 22 1.10 28.09 -1.92
CA GLN A 22 2.12 28.64 -1.03
C GLN A 22 3.12 29.53 -1.75
N ASN A 23 3.62 29.08 -2.90
CA ASN A 23 4.55 29.86 -3.70
C ASN A 23 3.91 31.12 -4.29
N HIS A 24 2.61 31.08 -4.58
CA HIS A 24 1.87 32.28 -4.97
C HIS A 24 1.62 33.20 -3.77
N ALA A 25 1.36 32.65 -2.58
CA ALA A 25 1.11 33.43 -1.37
C ALA A 25 2.36 34.14 -0.80
N ILE A 26 3.57 33.60 -1.04
CA ILE A 26 4.82 34.10 -0.42
C ILE A 26 5.13 35.58 -0.70
N ILE A 27 4.66 36.11 -1.83
CA ILE A 27 4.86 37.51 -2.21
C ILE A 27 3.99 38.47 -1.39
N PHE A 28 2.91 37.97 -0.80
CA PHE A 28 2.00 38.74 0.06
C PHE A 28 2.39 38.66 1.53
N THR A 29 3.33 37.80 1.91
CA THR A 29 3.80 37.67 3.30
C THR A 29 4.84 38.73 3.62
N ARG A 30 4.95 39.09 4.91
CA ARG A 30 5.91 40.09 5.44
C ARG A 30 6.81 39.44 6.49
N GLY A 31 7.95 40.06 6.76
CA GLY A 31 8.95 39.56 7.73
C GLY A 31 10.03 38.67 7.11
N GLU A 32 10.94 38.21 7.96
CA GLU A 32 12.10 37.39 7.60
C GLU A 32 11.84 35.89 7.77
N ALA A 33 10.95 35.50 8.69
CA ALA A 33 10.53 34.13 8.90
C ALA A 33 9.13 33.88 8.34
N LEU A 34 8.91 32.70 7.79
CA LEU A 34 7.62 32.27 7.26
C LEU A 34 7.25 30.90 7.84
N GLN A 35 6.23 30.88 8.70
CA GLN A 35 5.67 29.63 9.19
C GLN A 35 4.58 29.13 8.24
N THR A 36 4.62 27.85 7.94
CA THR A 36 3.56 27.18 7.18
C THR A 36 2.69 26.40 8.17
N ILE A 37 1.38 26.67 8.25
CA ILE A 37 0.42 25.94 9.10
C ILE A 37 -0.67 25.29 8.23
N ASP A 38 -0.91 23.98 8.42
CA ASP A 38 -2.04 23.30 7.77
C ASP A 38 -3.37 23.75 8.40
N MET A 39 -4.45 23.75 7.62
CA MET A 39 -5.78 24.23 8.09
C MET A 39 -6.36 23.43 9.28
N ASN A 40 -5.83 22.24 9.57
CA ASN A 40 -6.18 21.40 10.71
C ASN A 40 -5.13 21.44 11.83
N GLN A 41 -4.20 22.40 11.78
CA GLN A 41 -3.20 22.64 12.80
C GLN A 41 -3.47 23.96 13.51
N ASP A 42 -3.15 23.99 14.81
CA ASP A 42 -3.14 25.22 15.58
C ASP A 42 -2.13 25.13 16.73
N ASN A 43 -1.58 26.27 17.14
CA ASN A 43 -0.72 26.33 18.32
C ASN A 43 -1.57 26.28 19.59
N TYR A 44 -1.09 25.55 20.59
CA TYR A 44 -1.60 25.73 21.94
C TYR A 44 -1.24 27.14 22.44
N PHE A 45 -2.09 27.71 23.28
CA PHE A 45 -1.91 29.09 23.76
C PHE A 45 -0.56 29.27 24.48
N GLU A 46 -0.18 28.31 25.31
CA GLU A 46 1.09 28.26 26.02
C GLU A 46 2.30 28.08 25.08
N GLU A 47 2.13 27.41 23.95
CA GLU A 47 3.18 27.17 22.96
C GLU A 47 3.47 28.42 22.13
N ALA A 48 2.44 29.24 21.88
CA ALA A 48 2.58 30.49 21.13
C ALA A 48 3.57 31.47 21.79
N PHE A 49 3.67 31.50 23.12
CA PHE A 49 4.64 32.34 23.84
C PHE A 49 6.10 31.95 23.58
N LYS A 50 6.35 30.69 23.19
CA LYS A 50 7.69 30.17 22.91
C LYS A 50 8.17 30.51 21.50
N MET A 51 7.30 31.04 20.63
CA MET A 51 7.64 31.36 19.24
C MET A 51 8.85 32.30 19.13
N ARG A 52 8.99 33.24 20.07
CA ARG A 52 10.17 34.13 20.13
C ARG A 52 11.47 33.32 20.27
N ASN A 53 11.50 32.31 21.15
CA ASN A 53 12.67 31.47 21.37
C ASN A 53 12.99 30.63 20.13
N VAL A 54 11.96 30.14 19.44
CA VAL A 54 12.13 29.39 18.18
C VAL A 54 12.75 30.27 17.11
N LEU A 55 12.25 31.49 16.90
CA LEU A 55 12.79 32.39 15.89
C LEU A 55 14.26 32.77 16.16
N GLU A 56 14.69 32.81 17.42
CA GLU A 56 16.09 33.03 17.78
C GLU A 56 17.01 31.89 17.31
N GLU A 57 16.49 30.68 17.09
CA GLU A 57 17.27 29.56 16.56
C GLU A 57 17.79 29.82 15.14
N PHE A 58 17.18 30.72 14.37
CA PHE A 58 17.74 31.18 13.08
C PHE A 58 19.10 31.89 13.25
N LEU A 59 19.34 32.53 14.39
CA LEU A 59 20.54 33.31 14.66
C LEU A 59 21.63 32.49 15.36
N LYS A 60 21.28 31.33 15.93
CA LYS A 60 22.22 30.49 16.68
C LYS A 60 23.00 29.57 15.75
N SER A 61 24.27 29.91 15.49
CA SER A 61 25.22 28.97 14.88
C SER A 61 25.76 28.00 15.94
N THR A 62 25.25 26.77 15.97
CA THR A 62 25.62 25.78 16.99
C THR A 62 27.02 25.16 16.80
N SER A 63 27.70 25.37 15.66
CA SER A 63 29.04 24.79 15.44
C SER A 63 29.90 25.49 14.37
N GLY A 64 29.78 26.82 14.19
CA GLY A 64 30.48 27.54 13.11
C GLY A 64 29.95 27.20 11.70
N GLN A 65 28.79 26.54 11.64
CA GLN A 65 28.04 26.26 10.43
C GLN A 65 27.07 27.41 10.12
N ARG A 66 26.68 27.48 8.84
CA ARG A 66 25.72 28.45 8.30
C ARG A 66 24.43 28.46 9.12
N GLU A 67 23.78 29.62 9.15
CA GLU A 67 22.47 29.79 9.76
C GLU A 67 21.46 28.77 9.21
N PRO A 68 20.61 28.17 10.06
CA PRO A 68 19.60 27.24 9.59
C PRO A 68 18.63 28.00 8.68
N THR A 69 18.14 27.30 7.67
CA THR A 69 17.19 27.85 6.70
C THR A 69 15.77 27.35 6.96
N ILE A 70 15.63 26.24 7.70
CA ILE A 70 14.34 25.69 8.12
C ILE A 70 14.46 25.22 9.57
N LEU A 71 13.55 25.67 10.42
CA LEU A 71 13.39 25.22 11.79
C LEU A 71 12.26 24.20 11.86
N GLY A 72 12.63 22.98 12.22
CA GLY A 72 11.70 21.88 12.41
C GLY A 72 10.97 21.92 13.72
N LEU A 73 9.65 21.72 13.69
CA LEU A 73 8.84 21.71 14.91
C LEU A 73 8.15 20.36 15.13
N ARG A 74 7.88 20.04 16.40
CA ARG A 74 7.11 18.85 16.79
C ARG A 74 5.61 19.04 16.51
N GLU A 75 4.97 18.02 15.95
CA GLU A 75 3.51 17.95 15.86
C GLU A 75 2.95 17.17 17.06
N HIS A 76 1.79 17.58 17.56
CA HIS A 76 1.03 16.84 18.57
C HIS A 76 -0.34 16.42 18.01
N ILE A 77 -0.54 15.12 17.83
CA ILE A 77 -1.78 14.57 17.28
C ILE A 77 -2.82 14.42 18.39
N PHE A 78 -3.66 15.43 18.57
CA PHE A 78 -4.64 15.44 19.67
C PHE A 78 -5.85 14.52 19.43
N THR A 79 -6.01 13.95 18.23
CA THR A 79 -7.11 13.02 17.91
C THR A 79 -6.81 11.56 18.30
N GLY A 80 -5.67 11.28 18.94
CA GLY A 80 -5.24 9.92 19.29
C GLY A 80 -6.18 9.14 20.22
N SER A 81 -7.00 9.82 21.03
CA SER A 81 -7.95 9.18 21.97
C SER A 81 -9.28 8.76 21.34
N VAL A 82 -9.53 9.10 20.07
CA VAL A 82 -10.84 8.94 19.42
C VAL A 82 -11.16 7.47 19.07
N SER A 83 -10.16 6.67 18.74
CA SER A 83 -10.33 5.25 18.37
C SER A 83 -9.03 4.46 18.55
N SER A 84 -9.08 3.13 18.48
CA SER A 84 -7.87 2.29 18.51
C SER A 84 -6.95 2.58 17.31
N LEU A 85 -7.50 2.77 16.11
CA LEU A 85 -6.74 3.18 14.93
C LEU A 85 -6.05 4.54 15.14
N ALA A 86 -6.78 5.48 15.73
CA ALA A 86 -6.25 6.80 16.07
C ALA A 86 -5.08 6.68 17.04
N TRP A 87 -5.21 5.82 18.05
CA TRP A 87 -4.17 5.56 19.04
C TRP A 87 -2.90 5.01 18.38
N PHE A 88 -3.02 4.02 17.49
CA PHE A 88 -1.87 3.42 16.80
C PHE A 88 -1.11 4.43 15.94
N ILE A 89 -1.84 5.22 15.13
CA ILE A 89 -1.27 6.23 14.26
C ILE A 89 -0.68 7.39 15.06
N SER A 90 -1.37 7.83 16.11
CA SER A 90 -0.86 8.91 16.97
C SER A 90 0.48 8.51 17.57
N ASN A 91 0.62 7.30 18.12
CA ASN A 91 1.88 6.84 18.69
C ASN A 91 2.98 6.65 17.61
N GLN A 92 2.61 6.19 16.41
CA GLN A 92 3.54 6.08 15.28
C GLN A 92 4.05 7.46 14.82
N GLU A 93 3.14 8.43 14.67
CA GLU A 93 3.48 9.79 14.28
C GLU A 93 4.30 10.48 15.36
N THR A 94 3.95 10.34 16.65
CA THR A 94 4.77 10.85 17.76
C THR A 94 6.20 10.36 17.68
N SER A 95 6.43 9.04 17.53
CA SER A 95 7.76 8.45 17.36
C SER A 95 8.51 8.98 16.12
N PHE A 96 7.78 9.28 15.04
CA PHE A 96 8.38 9.92 13.87
C PHE A 96 8.80 11.36 14.16
N VAL A 97 7.93 12.18 14.76
CA VAL A 97 8.19 13.62 14.98
C VAL A 97 9.09 13.93 16.17
N THR A 98 9.50 12.93 16.95
CA THR A 98 10.46 13.07 18.05
C THR A 98 11.75 12.31 17.74
N ILE A 99 11.90 11.07 18.24
CA ILE A 99 13.15 10.29 18.17
C ILE A 99 13.66 10.13 16.75
N SER A 100 12.79 9.94 15.76
CA SER A 100 13.22 9.82 14.37
C SER A 100 13.73 11.15 13.82
N GLN A 101 13.04 12.28 14.07
CA GLN A 101 13.52 13.60 13.67
C GLN A 101 14.83 13.99 14.37
N ARG A 102 15.01 13.66 15.66
CA ARG A 102 16.27 13.88 16.39
C ARG A 102 17.44 13.22 15.66
N ILE A 103 17.29 11.93 15.37
CA ILE A 103 18.31 11.13 14.69
C ILE A 103 18.57 11.66 13.27
N LEU A 104 17.53 12.06 12.54
CA LEU A 104 17.64 12.64 11.20
C LEU A 104 18.42 13.97 11.17
N VAL A 105 18.30 14.80 12.21
CA VAL A 105 19.13 16.03 12.33
C VAL A 105 20.55 15.68 12.76
N ASN A 106 20.69 14.94 13.86
CA ASN A 106 21.97 14.61 14.46
C ASN A 106 21.91 13.18 15.02
N PRO A 107 22.75 12.23 14.54
CA PRO A 107 23.96 12.43 13.73
C PRO A 107 23.75 12.38 12.21
N LEU A 108 22.57 12.00 11.70
CA LEU A 108 22.47 11.60 10.29
C LEU A 108 22.51 12.77 9.29
N ARG A 109 22.14 14.00 9.70
CA ARG A 109 22.12 15.21 8.86
C ARG A 109 21.38 15.01 7.53
N VAL A 110 20.25 14.31 7.57
CA VAL A 110 19.35 14.02 6.44
C VAL A 110 17.88 14.34 6.78
N ARG A 111 17.64 15.21 7.77
CA ARG A 111 16.31 15.81 7.99
C ARG A 111 15.98 16.73 6.82
N PHE A 112 14.78 16.56 6.28
CA PHE A 112 14.17 17.48 5.32
C PHE A 112 12.90 18.10 5.91
N TYR A 113 12.21 18.90 5.11
CA TYR A 113 10.89 19.44 5.43
C TYR A 113 9.83 18.36 5.19
N TYR A 114 9.27 17.80 6.27
CA TYR A 114 8.26 16.73 6.21
C TYR A 114 6.82 17.23 6.29
N GLY A 115 6.63 18.54 6.09
CA GLY A 115 5.35 19.20 6.20
C GLY A 115 5.32 20.21 7.34
N HIS A 116 4.16 20.84 7.46
CA HIS A 116 3.88 21.91 8.42
C HIS A 116 3.98 21.31 9.82
N PRO A 117 4.42 22.01 10.87
CA PRO A 117 4.34 23.45 11.06
C PRO A 117 5.71 24.15 11.04
N ASP A 118 6.68 23.62 10.28
CA ASP A 118 8.04 24.15 10.22
C ASP A 118 8.08 25.63 9.79
N ILE A 119 9.15 26.31 10.19
CA ILE A 119 9.39 27.73 9.91
C ILE A 119 10.55 27.85 8.93
N PHE A 120 10.36 28.65 7.88
CA PHE A 120 11.35 28.91 6.84
C PHE A 120 12.00 30.28 7.03
N ASP A 121 13.30 30.37 6.74
CA ASP A 121 13.92 31.65 6.36
C ASP A 121 13.34 32.07 5.01
N ARG A 122 12.47 33.09 5.04
CA ARG A 122 11.77 33.60 3.87
C ARG A 122 12.74 34.21 2.86
N ILE A 123 13.78 34.91 3.31
CA ILE A 123 14.74 35.61 2.44
C ILE A 123 15.54 34.58 1.65
N PHE A 124 15.96 33.50 2.30
CA PHE A 124 16.64 32.40 1.63
C PHE A 124 15.74 31.74 0.57
N HIS A 125 14.49 31.42 0.92
CA HIS A 125 13.62 30.61 0.06
C HIS A 125 12.98 31.40 -1.10
N ILE A 126 12.62 32.68 -0.90
CA ILE A 126 12.00 33.49 -1.96
C ILE A 126 12.93 33.67 -3.17
N THR A 127 14.24 33.73 -2.93
CA THR A 127 15.27 33.83 -3.98
C THR A 127 15.64 32.48 -4.60
N ARG A 128 15.09 31.37 -4.10
CA ARG A 128 15.54 30.00 -4.40
C ARG A 128 14.43 29.04 -4.86
N GLY A 129 13.33 29.61 -5.35
CA GLY A 129 12.22 28.84 -5.94
C GLY A 129 11.05 28.59 -4.98
N GLY A 130 11.01 29.28 -3.84
CA GLY A 130 9.89 29.26 -2.91
C GLY A 130 10.00 28.17 -1.84
N ILE A 131 8.86 27.90 -1.19
CA ILE A 131 8.74 26.97 -0.04
C ILE A 131 8.07 25.64 -0.41
N GLY A 132 7.67 25.47 -1.67
CA GLY A 132 7.14 24.22 -2.21
C GLY A 132 7.69 23.93 -3.61
N LYS A 133 7.91 22.66 -3.95
CA LYS A 133 8.31 22.30 -5.31
C LYS A 133 7.14 22.39 -6.28
N ALA A 134 7.11 23.45 -7.08
CA ALA A 134 6.12 23.63 -8.14
C ALA A 134 6.22 22.53 -9.21
N SER A 135 5.06 22.11 -9.73
CA SER A 135 4.93 21.09 -10.77
C SER A 135 3.80 21.46 -11.73
N ARG A 136 3.74 20.83 -12.91
CA ARG A 136 2.59 20.99 -13.82
C ARG A 136 1.37 20.19 -13.35
N VAL A 137 1.62 19.10 -12.61
CA VAL A 137 0.62 18.21 -12.03
C VAL A 137 0.77 18.27 -10.52
N ILE A 138 -0.31 18.03 -9.77
CA ILE A 138 -0.32 18.05 -8.30
C ILE A 138 0.86 17.24 -7.74
N ASN A 139 1.82 17.93 -7.11
CA ASN A 139 2.99 17.30 -6.51
C ASN A 139 2.73 17.01 -5.03
N TYR A 140 2.48 15.74 -4.72
CA TYR A 140 2.18 15.31 -3.36
C TYR A 140 3.36 15.39 -2.39
N GLY A 141 4.58 15.28 -2.90
CA GLY A 141 5.83 15.29 -2.15
C GLY A 141 6.53 16.65 -2.13
N ALA A 142 5.83 17.71 -2.49
CA ALA A 142 6.45 19.02 -2.63
C ALA A 142 7.14 19.54 -1.37
N ASP A 143 6.65 19.14 -0.19
CA ASP A 143 7.25 19.48 1.10
C ASP A 143 8.66 18.88 1.19
N ILE A 144 8.80 17.55 1.03
CA ILE A 144 10.12 16.91 1.10
C ILE A 144 11.07 17.44 0.02
N TYR A 145 10.58 17.70 -1.19
CA TYR A 145 11.39 18.32 -2.25
C TYR A 145 11.84 19.75 -1.92
N ALA A 146 11.06 20.54 -1.19
CA ALA A 146 11.49 21.86 -0.72
C ALA A 146 12.65 21.73 0.29
N GLY A 147 12.57 20.75 1.20
CA GLY A 147 13.68 20.42 2.10
C GLY A 147 14.94 19.99 1.33
N MET A 148 14.80 19.09 0.35
CA MET A 148 15.91 18.65 -0.51
C MET A 148 16.56 19.82 -1.26
N ASN A 149 15.75 20.73 -1.82
CA ASN A 149 16.23 21.91 -2.53
C ASN A 149 16.96 22.88 -1.58
N SER A 150 16.47 23.03 -0.34
CA SER A 150 17.15 23.82 0.69
C SER A 150 18.55 23.26 0.99
N THR A 151 18.66 21.95 1.21
CA THR A 151 19.94 21.27 1.44
C THR A 151 20.87 21.36 0.22
N LEU A 152 20.36 21.17 -1.00
CA LEU A 152 21.14 21.27 -2.24
C LEU A 152 21.72 22.68 -2.47
N ARG A 153 21.07 23.71 -1.93
CA ARG A 153 21.54 25.11 -1.99
C ARG A 153 22.41 25.49 -0.79
N GLY A 154 22.83 24.49 -0.01
CA GLY A 154 23.69 24.67 1.14
C GLY A 154 23.00 25.27 2.36
N GLY A 155 21.67 25.19 2.41
CA GLY A 155 20.86 25.44 3.60
C GLY A 155 20.94 24.29 4.59
N TYR A 156 20.57 24.57 5.84
CA TYR A 156 20.64 23.64 6.96
C TYR A 156 19.28 23.57 7.68
N ILE A 157 18.94 22.40 8.20
CA ILE A 157 17.62 22.12 8.76
C ILE A 157 17.79 21.58 10.17
N THR A 158 17.20 22.27 11.16
CA THR A 158 17.21 21.87 12.58
C THR A 158 15.87 21.27 13.01
N HIS A 159 15.79 20.77 14.24
CA HIS A 159 14.56 20.26 14.84
C HIS A 159 14.51 20.66 16.32
N HIS A 160 13.36 21.17 16.76
CA HIS A 160 13.15 21.71 18.10
C HIS A 160 11.83 21.16 18.67
N GLU A 161 11.91 20.61 19.89
CA GLU A 161 10.80 19.87 20.52
C GLU A 161 10.26 20.53 21.79
N TYR A 162 10.88 21.62 22.24
CA TYR A 162 10.36 22.39 23.37
C TYR A 162 9.09 23.18 23.03
N ILE A 163 8.76 23.25 21.72
CA ILE A 163 7.50 23.75 21.18
C ILE A 163 6.80 22.63 20.41
N GLN A 164 5.47 22.64 20.43
CA GLN A 164 4.66 21.72 19.63
C GLN A 164 3.40 22.39 19.10
N VAL A 165 2.90 21.92 17.95
CA VAL A 165 1.67 22.41 17.34
C VAL A 165 0.66 21.29 17.28
N GLY A 166 -0.57 21.56 17.74
CA GLY A 166 -1.66 20.60 17.69
C GLY A 166 -2.08 20.34 16.24
N LYS A 167 -2.33 19.07 15.91
CA LYS A 167 -2.82 18.65 14.59
C LYS A 167 -3.99 17.68 14.72
N GLY A 168 -5.11 18.05 14.10
CA GLY A 168 -6.27 17.17 14.00
C GLY A 168 -6.10 16.20 12.84
N ARG A 169 -5.96 14.90 13.11
CA ARG A 169 -5.90 13.87 12.06
C ARG A 169 -7.25 13.20 11.86
N ASP A 170 -7.60 12.91 10.61
CA ASP A 170 -8.70 12.03 10.26
C ASP A 170 -8.26 10.57 10.49
N MET A 171 -8.88 9.89 11.45
CA MET A 171 -8.42 8.58 11.95
C MET A 171 -9.28 7.39 11.50
N GLY A 172 -10.04 7.54 10.42
CA GLY A 172 -10.78 6.43 9.81
C GLY A 172 -9.87 5.55 8.94
N MET A 173 -10.15 4.25 8.87
CA MET A 173 -9.30 3.27 8.16
C MET A 173 -9.02 3.64 6.70
N ASN A 174 -10.05 4.12 5.99
CA ASN A 174 -9.97 4.52 4.58
C ASN A 174 -9.10 5.78 4.41
N GLN A 175 -9.28 6.78 5.27
CA GLN A 175 -8.48 8.01 5.24
C GLN A 175 -7.01 7.71 5.57
N LEU A 176 -6.75 6.89 6.58
CA LEU A 176 -5.41 6.48 6.99
C LEU A 176 -4.71 5.72 5.86
N SER A 177 -5.40 4.76 5.24
CA SER A 177 -4.85 3.99 4.12
C SER A 177 -4.56 4.86 2.90
N LEU A 178 -5.39 5.86 2.59
CA LEU A 178 -5.14 6.83 1.52
C LEU A 178 -3.95 7.75 1.83
N SER A 179 -3.79 8.15 3.10
CA SER A 179 -2.62 8.92 3.55
C SER A 179 -1.34 8.12 3.36
N GLU A 180 -1.33 6.86 3.80
CA GLU A 180 -0.18 5.95 3.61
C GLU A 180 0.10 5.68 2.13
N ALA A 181 -0.93 5.47 1.32
CA ALA A 181 -0.81 5.33 -0.13
C ALA A 181 -0.13 6.54 -0.77
N ARG A 182 -0.49 7.75 -0.33
CA ARG A 182 0.11 9.01 -0.80
C ARG A 182 1.60 9.06 -0.43
N VAL A 183 1.95 8.78 0.83
CA VAL A 183 3.37 8.82 1.26
C VAL A 183 4.20 7.77 0.52
N ALA A 184 3.67 6.55 0.35
CA ALA A 184 4.34 5.50 -0.41
C ALA A 184 4.53 5.86 -1.88
N GLY A 185 3.51 6.43 -2.52
CA GLY A 185 3.57 6.92 -3.89
C GLY A 185 4.62 8.01 -4.08
N VAL A 186 4.68 8.99 -3.16
CA VAL A 186 5.68 10.06 -3.15
C VAL A 186 7.11 9.53 -3.04
N ASN A 187 7.34 8.51 -2.20
CA ASN A 187 8.67 7.88 -2.11
C ASN A 187 9.03 7.11 -3.39
N GLY A 188 8.04 6.54 -4.08
CA GLY A 188 8.23 5.98 -5.43
C GLY A 188 8.68 7.05 -6.44
N GLU A 189 8.05 8.23 -6.42
CA GLU A 189 8.44 9.34 -7.31
C GLU A 189 9.82 9.89 -6.98
N GLN A 190 10.17 9.99 -5.69
CA GLN A 190 11.50 10.41 -5.23
C GLN A 190 12.60 9.52 -5.80
N THR A 191 12.35 8.21 -5.94
CA THR A 191 13.32 7.23 -6.47
C THR A 191 13.80 7.60 -7.88
N PHE A 192 12.93 8.20 -8.70
CA PHE A 192 13.27 8.65 -10.06
C PHE A 192 13.55 10.14 -10.16
N SER A 193 13.54 10.87 -9.04
CA SER A 193 13.65 12.31 -9.06
C SER A 193 15.07 12.79 -9.33
N ARG A 194 15.19 13.89 -10.08
CA ARG A 194 16.48 14.57 -10.31
C ARG A 194 17.05 15.16 -9.02
N ASP A 195 16.20 15.49 -8.06
CA ASP A 195 16.61 16.07 -6.78
C ASP A 195 17.34 15.02 -5.93
N VAL A 196 16.84 13.78 -5.87
CA VAL A 196 17.54 12.65 -5.23
C VAL A 196 18.85 12.31 -5.95
N TYR A 197 18.85 12.29 -7.29
CA TYR A 197 20.09 12.08 -8.05
C TYR A 197 21.18 13.12 -7.71
N ARG A 198 20.81 14.41 -7.60
CA ARG A 198 21.72 15.48 -7.22
C ARG A 198 22.19 15.35 -5.77
N LEU A 199 21.27 15.04 -4.85
CA LEU A 199 21.62 14.81 -3.45
C LEU A 199 22.65 13.67 -3.30
N GLY A 200 22.48 12.58 -4.05
CA GLY A 200 23.43 11.47 -4.05
C GLY A 200 24.85 11.86 -4.49
N HIS A 201 25.00 12.88 -5.34
CA HIS A 201 26.32 13.40 -5.73
C HIS A 201 26.91 14.39 -4.72
N CYS A 202 26.05 15.03 -3.91
CA CYS A 202 26.46 16.00 -2.90
C CYS A 202 26.68 15.39 -1.51
N PHE A 203 26.08 14.24 -1.23
CA PHE A 203 26.22 13.54 0.04
C PHE A 203 27.49 12.69 0.06
N ASP A 204 28.14 12.67 1.23
CA ASP A 204 29.14 11.66 1.53
C ASP A 204 28.48 10.27 1.65
N PHE A 205 29.31 9.22 1.67
CA PHE A 205 28.85 7.84 1.73
C PHE A 205 27.88 7.57 2.91
N PHE A 206 28.16 8.12 4.10
CA PHE A 206 27.36 7.88 5.29
C PHE A 206 26.00 8.60 5.24
N ARG A 207 25.97 9.85 4.78
CA ARG A 207 24.73 10.61 4.56
C ARG A 207 23.91 10.01 3.43
N MET A 208 24.55 9.51 2.37
CA MET A 208 23.86 8.79 1.30
C MET A 208 23.21 7.50 1.82
N LEU A 209 23.94 6.73 2.64
CA LEU A 209 23.40 5.52 3.26
C LEU A 209 22.25 5.84 4.23
N SER A 210 22.41 6.90 5.01
CA SER A 210 21.38 7.39 5.92
C SER A 210 20.12 7.82 5.18
N PHE A 211 20.28 8.59 4.11
CA PHE A 211 19.19 8.98 3.22
C PHE A 211 18.49 7.75 2.65
N TYR A 212 19.25 6.78 2.15
CA TYR A 212 18.68 5.53 1.63
C TYR A 212 17.84 4.82 2.68
N PHE A 213 18.38 4.56 3.88
CA PHE A 213 17.64 3.81 4.91
C PHE A 213 16.40 4.53 5.43
N THR A 214 16.41 5.86 5.53
CA THR A 214 15.31 6.61 6.14
C THR A 214 14.21 7.03 5.16
N THR A 215 14.52 7.07 3.86
CA THR A 215 13.56 7.48 2.82
C THR A 215 13.25 6.33 1.87
N VAL A 216 13.83 6.34 0.67
CA VAL A 216 13.50 5.43 -0.44
C VAL A 216 13.78 3.96 -0.10
N GLY A 217 14.89 3.68 0.58
CA GLY A 217 15.33 2.33 0.94
C GLY A 217 14.39 1.63 1.92
N PHE A 218 13.71 2.35 2.82
CA PHE A 218 12.67 1.77 3.68
C PHE A 218 11.51 1.16 2.87
N TYR A 219 11.00 1.90 1.89
CA TYR A 219 9.92 1.43 1.02
C TYR A 219 10.38 0.34 0.05
N LEU A 220 11.60 0.46 -0.48
CA LEU A 220 12.20 -0.57 -1.32
C LEU A 220 12.38 -1.88 -0.54
N SER A 221 12.92 -1.82 0.67
CA SER A 221 13.10 -2.99 1.53
C SER A 221 11.77 -3.63 1.90
N SER A 222 10.75 -2.81 2.21
CA SER A 222 9.37 -3.30 2.46
C SER A 222 8.80 -4.04 1.25
N MET A 223 9.02 -3.51 0.04
CA MET A 223 8.61 -4.15 -1.21
C MET A 223 9.34 -5.47 -1.43
N VAL A 224 10.65 -5.51 -1.20
CA VAL A 224 11.46 -6.74 -1.31
C VAL A 224 10.97 -7.80 -0.32
N ILE A 225 10.67 -7.44 0.94
CA ILE A 225 10.14 -8.39 1.93
C ILE A 225 8.86 -9.05 1.43
N VAL A 226 7.90 -8.27 0.91
CA VAL A 226 6.65 -8.81 0.37
C VAL A 226 6.91 -9.65 -0.89
N LEU A 227 7.76 -9.19 -1.81
CA LEU A 227 8.13 -9.97 -2.99
C LEU A 227 8.78 -11.31 -2.62
N THR A 228 9.61 -11.35 -1.57
CA THR A 228 10.20 -12.60 -1.07
C THR A 228 9.12 -13.57 -0.58
N VAL A 229 7.99 -13.10 -0.02
CA VAL A 229 6.85 -13.98 0.33
C VAL A 229 6.26 -14.62 -0.92
N TYR A 230 6.05 -13.82 -1.97
CA TYR A 230 5.56 -14.34 -3.25
C TYR A 230 6.55 -15.32 -3.87
N VAL A 231 7.82 -14.96 -3.98
CA VAL A 231 8.87 -15.84 -4.54
C VAL A 231 9.00 -17.11 -3.72
N PHE A 232 8.90 -17.03 -2.39
CA PHE A 232 8.92 -18.19 -1.51
C PHE A 232 7.73 -19.12 -1.80
N LEU A 233 6.50 -18.61 -1.78
CA LEU A 233 5.31 -19.44 -2.01
C LEU A 233 5.26 -20.03 -3.42
N TYR A 234 5.54 -19.22 -4.44
CA TYR A 234 5.58 -19.69 -5.83
C TYR A 234 6.76 -20.64 -6.09
N GLY A 235 7.93 -20.35 -5.54
CA GLY A 235 9.10 -21.23 -5.63
C GLY A 235 8.84 -22.57 -4.96
N ARG A 236 8.20 -22.57 -3.79
CA ARG A 236 7.78 -23.80 -3.10
C ARG A 236 6.74 -24.57 -3.89
N LEU A 237 5.70 -23.90 -4.40
CA LEU A 237 4.72 -24.54 -5.27
C LEU A 237 5.42 -25.21 -6.47
N TYR A 238 6.35 -24.52 -7.13
CA TYR A 238 7.11 -25.11 -8.24
C TYR A 238 7.89 -26.37 -7.84
N LEU A 239 8.55 -26.39 -6.67
CA LEU A 239 9.28 -27.56 -6.17
C LEU A 239 8.35 -28.76 -5.90
N VAL A 240 7.17 -28.51 -5.35
CA VAL A 240 6.14 -29.53 -5.11
C VAL A 240 5.64 -30.11 -6.43
N MET A 241 5.19 -29.22 -7.32
CA MET A 241 4.56 -29.62 -8.58
C MET A 241 5.55 -30.24 -9.57
N SER A 242 6.85 -29.98 -9.44
CA SER A 242 7.88 -30.65 -10.25
C SER A 242 8.24 -32.04 -9.74
N GLY A 243 7.90 -32.37 -8.48
CA GLY A 243 8.34 -33.60 -7.81
C GLY A 243 9.80 -33.55 -7.34
N LEU A 244 10.53 -32.47 -7.63
CA LEU A 244 11.93 -32.27 -7.22
C LEU A 244 12.08 -32.29 -5.71
N GLU A 245 11.08 -31.79 -4.98
CA GLU A 245 11.11 -31.83 -3.52
C GLU A 245 11.18 -33.26 -2.98
N ARG A 246 10.41 -34.19 -3.57
CA ARG A 246 10.42 -35.60 -3.17
C ARG A 246 11.80 -36.21 -3.38
N GLU A 247 12.45 -35.91 -4.51
CA GLU A 247 13.81 -36.38 -4.82
C GLU A 247 14.87 -35.75 -3.89
N ILE A 248 14.70 -34.49 -3.49
CA ILE A 248 15.57 -33.82 -2.51
C ILE A 248 15.47 -34.48 -1.13
N LEU A 249 14.26 -34.87 -0.73
CA LEU A 249 13.99 -35.49 0.57
C LEU A 249 14.43 -36.95 0.65
N GLU A 250 14.32 -37.70 -0.45
CA GLU A 250 14.82 -39.07 -0.56
C GLU A 250 16.37 -39.13 -0.55
N ASN A 251 17.05 -37.98 -0.75
CA ASN A 251 18.51 -37.87 -0.63
C ASN A 251 18.97 -37.54 0.82
N PRO A 252 19.65 -38.47 1.51
CA PRO A 252 20.05 -38.29 2.91
C PRO A 252 21.16 -37.24 3.13
N GLY A 253 21.85 -36.79 2.07
CA GLY A 253 22.92 -35.78 2.15
C GLY A 253 22.45 -34.32 2.22
N MET A 254 21.15 -34.06 2.07
CA MET A 254 20.54 -32.71 2.04
C MET A 254 19.70 -32.41 3.29
N HIS A 255 19.86 -33.19 4.36
CA HIS A 255 19.13 -32.95 5.61
C HIS A 255 19.64 -31.68 6.30
N GLN A 256 18.74 -30.70 6.37
CA GLN A 256 18.74 -29.53 7.27
C GLN A 256 19.94 -28.57 7.15
N SER A 257 19.86 -27.64 6.21
CA SER A 257 20.58 -26.37 6.37
C SER A 257 19.88 -25.56 7.47
N MET A 258 20.34 -25.70 8.71
CA MET A 258 19.90 -24.93 9.88
C MET A 258 19.85 -23.41 9.60
N ALA A 259 20.80 -22.92 8.80
CA ALA A 259 20.87 -21.53 8.35
C ALA A 259 19.65 -21.07 7.53
N LEU A 260 19.05 -21.96 6.73
CA LEU A 260 17.83 -21.64 5.96
C LEU A 260 16.62 -21.55 6.89
N GLU A 261 16.52 -22.44 7.88
CA GLU A 261 15.43 -22.43 8.86
C GLU A 261 15.49 -21.18 9.74
N GLU A 262 16.68 -20.79 10.20
CA GLU A 262 16.88 -19.57 10.98
C GLU A 262 16.60 -18.29 10.18
N ALA A 263 16.99 -18.25 8.90
CA ALA A 263 16.68 -17.11 8.02
C ALA A 263 15.17 -16.95 7.80
N LEU A 264 14.43 -18.05 7.66
CA LEU A 264 12.97 -18.05 7.50
C LEU A 264 12.23 -17.68 8.81
N ALA A 265 12.74 -18.10 9.96
CA ALA A 265 12.23 -17.70 11.27
C ALA A 265 12.41 -16.18 11.49
N THR A 266 13.54 -15.62 11.06
CA THR A 266 13.79 -14.17 11.14
C THR A 266 12.80 -13.40 10.26
N GLN A 267 12.56 -13.86 9.03
CA GLN A 267 11.60 -13.23 8.10
C GLN A 267 10.17 -13.18 8.67
N SER A 268 9.72 -14.23 9.35
CA SER A 268 8.36 -14.32 9.92
C SER A 268 8.17 -13.37 11.12
N VAL A 269 9.20 -13.11 11.92
CA VAL A 269 9.16 -12.07 12.96
C VAL A 269 9.03 -10.66 12.36
N PHE A 270 9.73 -10.39 11.25
CA PHE A 270 9.56 -9.14 10.51
C PHE A 270 8.15 -8.99 9.90
N GLN A 271 7.56 -10.08 9.41
CA GLN A 271 6.20 -10.09 8.82
C GLN A 271 5.09 -9.81 9.85
N LEU A 272 5.29 -10.19 11.11
CA LEU A 272 4.34 -9.89 12.21
C LEU A 272 4.33 -8.40 12.59
N GLY A 273 5.20 -7.56 12.00
CA GLY A 273 5.24 -6.12 12.26
C GLY A 273 5.83 -5.75 13.63
N LEU A 274 6.25 -6.71 14.44
CA LEU A 274 6.78 -6.49 15.80
C LEU A 274 7.97 -5.53 15.83
N LEU A 275 8.88 -5.66 14.85
CA LEU A 275 10.06 -4.78 14.75
C LEU A 275 9.71 -3.36 14.29
N LEU A 276 8.63 -3.17 13.53
CA LEU A 276 8.17 -1.83 13.11
C LEU A 276 7.59 -1.03 14.29
N VAL A 277 7.13 -1.72 15.34
CA VAL A 277 6.57 -1.11 16.55
C VAL A 277 7.66 -0.76 17.57
N LEU A 278 8.89 -1.28 17.42
CA LEU A 278 9.96 -1.05 18.39
C LEU A 278 10.29 0.44 18.63
N PRO A 279 10.46 1.31 17.61
CA PRO A 279 10.72 2.74 17.85
C PRO A 279 9.61 3.42 18.64
N MET A 280 8.36 2.97 18.45
CA MET A 280 7.20 3.48 19.16
C MET A 280 7.23 3.08 20.64
N VAL A 281 7.54 1.82 20.95
CA VAL A 281 7.67 1.35 22.34
C VAL A 281 8.80 2.08 23.06
N MET A 282 9.93 2.30 22.38
CA MET A 282 11.05 3.05 22.93
C MET A 282 10.65 4.49 23.24
N GLU A 283 9.91 5.16 22.35
CA GLU A 283 9.45 6.54 22.57
C GLU A 283 8.50 6.63 23.77
N ILE A 284 7.50 5.75 23.85
CA ILE A 284 6.59 5.70 25.00
C ILE A 284 7.37 5.40 26.28
N GLY A 285 8.40 4.56 26.21
CA GLY A 285 9.30 4.25 27.33
C GLY A 285 10.07 5.47 27.82
N LEU A 286 10.53 6.33 26.91
CA LEU A 286 11.23 7.57 27.22
C LEU A 286 10.30 8.66 27.77
N GLU A 287 9.08 8.79 27.25
CA GLU A 287 8.14 9.83 27.68
C GLU A 287 7.36 9.48 28.96
N LYS A 288 6.91 8.21 29.10
CA LYS A 288 5.99 7.76 30.17
C LYS A 288 6.57 6.68 31.08
N GLY A 289 7.80 6.23 30.83
CA GLY A 289 8.46 5.15 31.55
C GLY A 289 8.24 3.77 30.93
N PHE A 290 9.23 2.87 31.10
CA PHE A 290 9.25 1.54 30.47
C PHE A 290 8.11 0.62 30.90
N CYS A 291 7.67 0.67 32.17
CA CYS A 291 6.54 -0.14 32.63
C CYS A 291 5.24 0.27 31.92
N SER A 292 4.98 1.58 31.81
CA SER A 292 3.85 2.12 31.07
C SER A 292 3.92 1.73 29.60
N ALA A 293 5.10 1.80 28.98
CA ALA A 293 5.30 1.40 27.59
C ALA A 293 5.00 -0.09 27.34
N LEU A 294 5.37 -0.97 28.27
CA LEU A 294 5.06 -2.39 28.17
C LEU A 294 3.55 -2.65 28.32
N CYS A 295 2.88 -1.97 29.24
CA CYS A 295 1.42 -2.03 29.37
C CYS A 295 0.72 -1.51 28.11
N ASP A 296 1.10 -0.33 27.61
CA ASP A 296 0.56 0.28 26.39
C ASP A 296 0.78 -0.63 25.18
N PHE A 297 1.96 -1.26 25.07
CA PHE A 297 2.24 -2.23 24.02
C PHE A 297 1.30 -3.43 24.09
N ILE A 298 1.10 -4.02 25.26
CA ILE A 298 0.16 -5.15 25.44
C ILE A 298 -1.25 -4.73 25.04
N ILE A 299 -1.71 -3.56 25.48
CA ILE A 299 -3.03 -3.01 25.13
C ILE A 299 -3.15 -2.83 23.61
N MET A 300 -2.13 -2.29 22.96
CA MET A 300 -2.12 -2.13 21.50
C MET A 300 -2.22 -3.48 20.78
N GLN A 301 -1.52 -4.51 21.26
CA GLN A 301 -1.63 -5.85 20.67
C GLN A 301 -3.03 -6.46 20.86
N LEU A 302 -3.64 -6.30 22.04
CA LEU A 302 -5.02 -6.73 22.32
C LEU A 302 -6.05 -6.00 21.42
N GLN A 303 -5.78 -4.75 21.06
CA GLN A 303 -6.58 -3.97 20.11
C GLN A 303 -6.26 -4.27 18.63
N LEU A 304 -5.49 -5.33 18.35
CA LEU A 304 -5.12 -5.80 17.00
C LEU A 304 -4.18 -4.87 16.22
N ALA A 305 -3.27 -4.15 16.89
CA ALA A 305 -2.28 -3.31 16.21
C ALA A 305 -1.45 -4.05 15.16
N SER A 306 -1.07 -5.32 15.41
CA SER A 306 -0.33 -6.13 14.43
C SER A 306 -1.12 -6.36 13.13
N VAL A 307 -2.44 -6.54 13.21
CA VAL A 307 -3.32 -6.69 12.04
C VAL A 307 -3.34 -5.38 11.23
N PHE A 308 -3.44 -4.25 11.92
CA PHE A 308 -3.41 -2.93 11.30
C PHE A 308 -2.07 -2.63 10.60
N PHE A 309 -0.93 -2.86 11.26
CA PHE A 309 0.38 -2.59 10.66
C PHE A 309 0.72 -3.56 9.53
N ALA A 310 0.31 -4.83 9.61
CA ALA A 310 0.44 -5.78 8.50
C ALA A 310 -0.39 -5.34 7.27
N PHE A 311 -1.59 -4.78 7.50
CA PHE A 311 -2.40 -4.18 6.45
C PHE A 311 -1.73 -2.93 5.85
N GLN A 312 -1.22 -2.02 6.68
CA GLN A 312 -0.50 -0.84 6.19
C GLN A 312 0.73 -1.20 5.36
N LEU A 313 1.46 -2.27 5.71
CA LEU A 313 2.58 -2.75 4.90
C LEU A 313 2.14 -3.10 3.47
N GLY A 314 0.99 -3.76 3.30
CA GLY A 314 0.39 -4.07 1.99
C GLY A 314 0.08 -2.81 1.19
N THR A 315 -0.48 -1.79 1.85
CA THR A 315 -0.72 -0.46 1.25
C THR A 315 0.59 0.16 0.76
N LYS A 316 1.60 0.26 1.63
CA LYS A 316 2.91 0.86 1.31
C LYS A 316 3.54 0.19 0.09
N VAL A 317 3.60 -1.14 0.09
CA VAL A 317 4.22 -1.90 -1.01
C VAL A 317 3.44 -1.77 -2.32
N HIS A 318 2.10 -1.82 -2.27
CA HIS A 318 1.30 -1.72 -3.49
C HIS A 318 1.49 -0.37 -4.18
N TYR A 319 1.34 0.74 -3.46
CA TYR A 319 1.43 2.07 -4.07
C TYR A 319 2.86 2.46 -4.42
N PHE A 320 3.86 2.08 -3.61
CA PHE A 320 5.26 2.25 -3.98
C PHE A 320 5.59 1.47 -5.27
N GLY A 321 5.27 0.18 -5.33
CA GLY A 321 5.52 -0.66 -6.50
C GLY A 321 4.79 -0.17 -7.76
N LYS A 322 3.54 0.29 -7.62
CA LYS A 322 2.76 0.88 -8.74
C LYS A 322 3.46 2.12 -9.30
N THR A 323 3.97 3.00 -8.43
CA THR A 323 4.73 4.17 -8.88
C THR A 323 6.05 3.76 -9.52
N ILE A 324 6.74 2.74 -9.02
CA ILE A 324 7.97 2.22 -9.64
C ILE A 324 7.72 1.67 -11.05
N LEU A 325 6.63 0.93 -11.26
CA LEU A 325 6.30 0.30 -12.54
C LEU A 325 5.75 1.28 -13.59
N HIS A 326 4.90 2.22 -13.16
CA HIS A 326 4.16 3.09 -14.08
C HIS A 326 4.54 4.57 -14.03
N GLY A 327 5.32 5.00 -13.02
CA GLY A 327 5.95 6.33 -12.99
C GLY A 327 5.07 7.49 -12.56
N SER A 328 3.86 7.26 -12.01
CA SER A 328 3.01 8.37 -11.52
C SER A 328 2.11 7.98 -10.37
N CYS A 329 2.02 8.83 -9.34
CA CYS A 329 1.01 8.74 -8.29
C CYS A 329 -0.24 9.56 -8.69
N LYS A 330 -1.37 8.89 -9.00
CA LYS A 330 -2.64 9.58 -9.31
C LYS A 330 -3.15 10.35 -8.08
N TYR A 331 -3.73 11.53 -8.31
CA TYR A 331 -4.37 12.27 -7.24
C TYR A 331 -5.59 11.51 -6.69
N ARG A 332 -5.52 11.12 -5.41
CA ARG A 332 -6.63 10.62 -4.61
C ARG A 332 -6.87 11.60 -3.47
N ALA A 333 -8.03 12.23 -3.46
CA ALA A 333 -8.44 13.08 -2.35
C ALA A 333 -8.61 12.20 -1.10
N THR A 334 -7.81 12.45 -0.07
CA THR A 334 -8.13 12.00 1.29
C THR A 334 -9.35 12.80 1.73
N GLY A 335 -10.54 12.20 1.62
CA GLY A 335 -11.76 12.81 2.15
C GLY A 335 -11.62 13.06 3.66
N ARG A 336 -12.19 14.16 4.15
CA ARG A 336 -12.28 14.43 5.59
C ARG A 336 -13.64 13.93 6.08
N GLY A 337 -13.64 12.92 6.93
CA GLY A 337 -14.85 12.28 7.43
C GLY A 337 -14.68 11.88 8.89
N PHE A 338 -15.79 11.77 9.61
CA PHE A 338 -15.74 11.36 11.01
C PHE A 338 -15.37 9.88 11.15
N VAL A 339 -14.48 9.60 12.10
CA VAL A 339 -13.95 8.26 12.42
C VAL A 339 -15.04 7.22 12.73
N VAL A 340 -16.21 7.70 13.16
CA VAL A 340 -17.35 6.88 13.59
C VAL A 340 -18.24 6.43 12.41
N TYR A 341 -17.94 6.87 11.17
CA TYR A 341 -18.77 6.52 10.03
C TYR A 341 -18.46 5.11 9.51
N HIS A 342 -19.51 4.33 9.28
CA HIS A 342 -19.44 3.00 8.70
C HIS A 342 -19.12 3.09 7.20
N ALA A 343 -18.02 2.46 6.77
CA ALA A 343 -17.67 2.37 5.35
C ALA A 343 -18.43 1.22 4.68
N LYS A 344 -19.09 1.52 3.55
CA LYS A 344 -19.86 0.52 2.80
C LYS A 344 -18.95 -0.53 2.16
N PHE A 345 -19.46 -1.74 1.93
CA PHE A 345 -18.74 -2.79 1.20
C PHE A 345 -18.30 -2.37 -0.21
N SER A 346 -19.13 -1.61 -0.94
CA SER A 346 -18.78 -1.06 -2.26
C SER A 346 -17.58 -0.11 -2.20
N GLU A 347 -17.48 0.70 -1.14
CA GLU A 347 -16.36 1.61 -0.93
C GLU A 347 -15.07 0.85 -0.57
N ASN A 348 -15.15 -0.07 0.39
CA ASN A 348 -14.00 -0.88 0.80
C ASN A 348 -13.46 -1.71 -0.36
N TYR A 349 -14.35 -2.32 -1.17
CA TYR A 349 -13.94 -3.06 -2.36
C TYR A 349 -13.21 -2.17 -3.37
N ARG A 350 -13.75 -0.98 -3.67
CA ARG A 350 -13.12 -0.05 -4.61
C ARG A 350 -11.74 0.40 -4.17
N GLN A 351 -11.53 0.60 -2.87
CA GLN A 351 -10.25 1.06 -2.33
C GLN A 351 -9.22 -0.07 -2.21
N TYR A 352 -9.64 -1.26 -1.79
CA TYR A 352 -8.72 -2.34 -1.39
C TYR A 352 -8.64 -3.52 -2.35
N SER A 353 -9.46 -3.58 -3.40
CA SER A 353 -9.49 -4.72 -4.34
C SER A 353 -8.10 -5.05 -4.91
N ARG A 354 -7.43 -4.08 -5.56
CA ARG A 354 -6.10 -4.31 -6.18
C ARG A 354 -4.93 -4.30 -5.20
N SER A 355 -5.06 -3.56 -4.11
CA SER A 355 -3.99 -3.39 -3.13
C SER A 355 -3.90 -4.57 -2.16
N HIS A 356 -5.04 -5.12 -1.74
CA HIS A 356 -5.12 -6.17 -0.72
C HIS A 356 -5.95 -7.38 -1.16
N PHE A 357 -7.20 -7.23 -1.60
CA PHE A 357 -8.09 -8.39 -1.75
C PHE A 357 -7.64 -9.38 -2.83
N VAL A 358 -7.31 -8.92 -4.03
CA VAL A 358 -6.82 -9.80 -5.11
C VAL A 358 -5.51 -10.48 -4.70
N LYS A 359 -4.59 -9.72 -4.11
CA LYS A 359 -3.30 -10.22 -3.61
C LYS A 359 -3.45 -11.20 -2.45
N GLY A 360 -4.36 -10.91 -1.53
CA GLY A 360 -4.69 -11.75 -0.38
C GLY A 360 -5.32 -13.06 -0.83
N LEU A 361 -6.29 -13.02 -1.75
CA LEU A 361 -6.89 -14.21 -2.34
C LEU A 361 -5.87 -15.07 -3.09
N GLU A 362 -4.97 -14.45 -3.86
CA GLU A 362 -3.86 -15.16 -4.51
C GLU A 362 -3.01 -15.91 -3.47
N LEU A 363 -2.64 -15.25 -2.37
CA LEU A 363 -1.88 -15.88 -1.29
C LEU A 363 -2.68 -16.95 -0.53
N VAL A 364 -3.98 -16.77 -0.27
CA VAL A 364 -4.85 -17.80 0.32
C VAL A 364 -4.79 -19.07 -0.53
N ILE A 365 -4.95 -18.91 -1.84
CA ILE A 365 -4.97 -20.03 -2.77
C ILE A 365 -3.63 -20.75 -2.78
N LEU A 366 -2.51 -20.01 -2.80
CA LEU A 366 -1.17 -20.60 -2.69
C LEU A 366 -0.97 -21.34 -1.36
N LEU A 367 -1.47 -20.80 -0.24
CA LEU A 367 -1.40 -21.45 1.07
C LEU A 367 -2.29 -22.70 1.16
N VAL A 368 -3.48 -22.70 0.55
CA VAL A 368 -4.34 -23.89 0.49
C VAL A 368 -3.68 -24.98 -0.35
N LEU A 369 -3.13 -24.64 -1.52
CA LEU A 369 -2.39 -25.61 -2.33
C LEU A 369 -1.15 -26.12 -1.62
N TYR A 370 -0.47 -25.24 -0.89
CA TYR A 370 0.64 -25.63 -0.03
C TYR A 370 0.16 -26.66 0.98
N GLU A 371 -0.91 -26.44 1.74
CA GLU A 371 -1.43 -27.44 2.69
C GLU A 371 -1.93 -28.76 2.04
N VAL A 372 -2.47 -28.70 0.82
CA VAL A 372 -3.05 -29.88 0.13
C VAL A 372 -1.96 -30.77 -0.48
N TYR A 373 -1.00 -30.20 -1.19
CA TYR A 373 0.00 -30.97 -1.95
C TYR A 373 1.29 -31.23 -1.16
N TRP A 374 1.49 -30.54 -0.02
CA TRP A 374 2.70 -30.67 0.79
C TRP A 374 2.57 -31.74 1.87
N HIS A 375 3.00 -32.97 1.57
CA HIS A 375 2.99 -34.07 2.55
C HIS A 375 4.27 -34.18 3.39
N SER A 376 5.39 -33.63 2.92
CA SER A 376 6.71 -34.08 3.39
C SER A 376 7.33 -33.33 4.57
N TYR A 377 7.09 -32.03 4.77
CA TYR A 377 7.71 -31.27 5.89
C TYR A 377 6.89 -31.31 7.19
N ARG A 378 5.87 -32.16 7.25
CA ARG A 378 5.10 -32.41 8.48
C ARG A 378 5.97 -32.97 9.62
N SER A 379 7.18 -33.44 9.31
CA SER A 379 8.17 -33.97 10.25
C SER A 379 8.83 -32.87 11.12
N SER A 380 9.10 -31.67 10.59
CA SER A 380 9.64 -30.53 11.36
C SER A 380 8.51 -29.63 11.90
N ASN A 381 7.71 -30.19 12.81
CA ASN A 381 6.38 -29.67 13.18
C ASN A 381 6.37 -28.22 13.76
N LYS A 382 7.48 -27.75 14.34
CA LYS A 382 7.54 -26.42 15.00
C LYS A 382 7.77 -25.25 14.04
N PHE A 383 8.74 -25.38 13.12
CA PHE A 383 9.09 -24.30 12.19
C PHE A 383 8.09 -24.15 11.05
N TYR A 384 7.56 -25.28 10.57
CA TYR A 384 6.47 -25.29 9.59
C TYR A 384 5.29 -24.46 10.08
N LEU A 385 4.82 -24.74 11.31
CA LEU A 385 3.67 -24.08 11.91
C LEU A 385 3.92 -22.58 12.10
N PHE A 386 5.13 -22.18 12.50
CA PHE A 386 5.45 -20.77 12.67
C PHE A 386 5.41 -19.97 11.35
N ILE A 387 6.00 -20.54 10.29
CA ILE A 387 6.02 -19.89 8.96
C ILE A 387 4.61 -19.83 8.37
N THR A 388 3.86 -20.94 8.36
CA THR A 388 2.49 -20.93 7.84
C THR A 388 1.58 -20.03 8.66
N LEU A 389 1.68 -20.03 9.99
CA LEU A 389 0.91 -19.13 10.85
C LEU A 389 1.20 -17.65 10.52
N SER A 390 2.46 -17.28 10.31
CA SER A 390 2.84 -15.90 9.97
C SER A 390 2.27 -15.48 8.59
N MET A 391 2.25 -16.38 7.61
CA MET A 391 1.67 -16.13 6.29
C MET A 391 0.15 -16.05 6.34
N TRP A 392 -0.50 -16.97 7.06
CA TRP A 392 -1.95 -16.92 7.31
C TRP A 392 -2.34 -15.65 8.07
N PHE A 393 -1.52 -15.19 9.02
CA PHE A 393 -1.73 -13.94 9.73
C PHE A 393 -1.65 -12.73 8.79
N LEU A 394 -0.62 -12.66 7.91
CA LEU A 394 -0.49 -11.59 6.92
C LEU A 394 -1.70 -11.55 5.99
N VAL A 395 -2.09 -12.70 5.44
CA VAL A 395 -3.21 -12.84 4.51
C VAL A 395 -4.55 -12.51 5.18
N GLY A 396 -4.77 -13.03 6.38
CA GLY A 396 -5.94 -12.70 7.20
C GLY A 396 -6.03 -11.20 7.48
N SER A 397 -4.89 -10.57 7.78
CA SER A 397 -4.84 -9.11 7.99
C SER A 397 -5.22 -8.34 6.73
N TRP A 398 -4.71 -8.73 5.56
CA TRP A 398 -5.03 -8.07 4.28
C TRP A 398 -6.50 -8.20 3.87
N LEU A 399 -7.12 -9.35 4.14
CA LEU A 399 -8.51 -9.59 3.77
C LEU A 399 -9.51 -8.99 4.77
N PHE A 400 -9.23 -9.07 6.07
CA PHE A 400 -10.24 -8.78 7.10
C PHE A 400 -10.07 -7.44 7.82
N ALA A 401 -8.89 -6.80 7.81
CA ALA A 401 -8.68 -5.54 8.54
C ALA A 401 -9.70 -4.43 8.19
N PRO A 402 -10.06 -4.19 6.90
CA PRO A 402 -11.06 -3.17 6.57
C PRO A 402 -12.44 -3.41 7.15
N PHE A 403 -12.77 -4.66 7.51
CA PHE A 403 -14.05 -5.03 8.11
C PHE A 403 -13.99 -5.03 9.64
N VAL A 404 -12.88 -5.54 10.21
CA VAL A 404 -12.64 -5.58 11.65
C VAL A 404 -12.59 -4.17 12.24
N PHE A 405 -11.93 -3.24 11.57
CA PHE A 405 -11.82 -1.85 12.02
C PHE A 405 -12.94 -0.93 11.50
N ASN A 406 -13.99 -1.50 10.87
CA ASN A 406 -15.14 -0.73 10.42
C ASN A 406 -16.15 -0.54 11.56
N PRO A 407 -16.52 0.69 11.92
CA PRO A 407 -17.57 0.93 12.92
C PRO A 407 -18.87 0.20 12.53
N SER A 408 -19.44 -0.59 13.45
CA SER A 408 -20.62 -1.44 13.17
C SER A 408 -20.42 -2.45 12.03
N GLY A 409 -19.19 -2.86 11.72
CA GLY A 409 -18.88 -3.80 10.63
C GLY A 409 -19.54 -5.18 10.79
N PHE A 410 -19.88 -5.58 12.01
CA PHE A 410 -20.50 -6.87 12.34
C PHE A 410 -21.99 -6.76 12.68
N ASP A 411 -22.60 -5.59 12.54
CA ASP A 411 -24.04 -5.43 12.69
C ASP A 411 -24.75 -6.09 11.50
N TRP A 412 -25.65 -7.03 11.80
CA TRP A 412 -26.34 -7.83 10.78
C TRP A 412 -27.16 -6.95 9.83
N GLN A 413 -27.87 -5.95 10.36
CA GLN A 413 -28.72 -5.10 9.53
C GLN A 413 -27.87 -4.31 8.53
N LYS A 414 -26.79 -3.70 9.00
CA LYS A 414 -25.85 -2.99 8.11
C LYS A 414 -25.18 -3.92 7.11
N THR A 415 -24.79 -5.11 7.52
CA THR A 415 -24.19 -6.12 6.62
C THR A 415 -25.13 -6.47 5.47
N VAL A 416 -26.43 -6.65 5.76
CA VAL A 416 -27.44 -6.92 4.73
C VAL A 416 -27.60 -5.72 3.81
N ASP A 417 -27.72 -4.50 4.37
CA ASP A 417 -27.86 -3.27 3.60
C ASP A 417 -26.66 -3.05 2.67
N ASP A 418 -25.45 -3.21 3.18
CA ASP A 418 -24.19 -3.12 2.45
C ASP A 418 -24.06 -4.18 1.35
N TRP A 419 -24.50 -5.41 1.63
CA TRP A 419 -24.56 -6.45 0.62
C TRP A 419 -25.55 -6.11 -0.49
N THR A 420 -26.70 -5.50 -0.17
CA THR A 420 -27.63 -5.02 -1.20
C THR A 420 -27.07 -3.86 -2.01
N ASP A 421 -26.39 -2.91 -1.37
CA ASP A 421 -25.71 -1.77 -2.02
C ASP A 421 -24.59 -2.27 -2.95
N TRP A 422 -23.76 -3.20 -2.48
CA TRP A 422 -22.70 -3.81 -3.27
C TRP A 422 -23.25 -4.59 -4.47
N LYS A 423 -24.30 -5.40 -4.29
CA LYS A 423 -24.96 -6.10 -5.41
C LYS A 423 -25.54 -5.12 -6.44
N ARG A 424 -26.13 -4.00 -5.99
CA ARG A 424 -26.61 -2.94 -6.89
C ARG A 424 -25.47 -2.30 -7.65
N TRP A 425 -24.36 -1.99 -6.99
CA TRP A 425 -23.16 -1.42 -7.61
C TRP A 425 -22.52 -2.36 -8.65
N MET A 426 -22.43 -3.66 -8.34
CA MET A 426 -21.97 -4.71 -9.26
C MET A 426 -22.91 -4.90 -10.46
N GLY A 427 -24.23 -4.81 -10.22
CA GLY A 427 -25.25 -4.96 -11.26
C GLY A 427 -25.43 -3.73 -12.15
N ASN A 428 -24.99 -2.55 -11.70
CA ASN A 428 -25.14 -1.31 -12.45
C ASN A 428 -24.09 -1.23 -13.56
N ARG A 429 -24.53 -1.43 -14.80
CA ARG A 429 -23.69 -1.32 -16.00
C ARG A 429 -23.42 0.17 -16.28
N GLY A 430 -22.16 0.51 -16.47
CA GLY A 430 -21.74 1.91 -16.59
C GLY A 430 -22.22 2.54 -17.89
N GLY A 431 -22.12 3.86 -17.95
CA GLY A 431 -22.36 4.66 -19.15
C GLY A 431 -21.30 5.74 -19.30
N ILE A 432 -21.29 6.44 -20.43
CA ILE A 432 -20.36 7.57 -20.65
C ILE A 432 -20.61 8.62 -19.57
N GLY A 433 -19.61 8.88 -18.72
CA GLY A 433 -19.69 9.86 -17.63
C GLY A 433 -20.26 9.33 -16.30
N THR A 434 -20.56 8.03 -16.16
CA THR A 434 -20.99 7.49 -14.86
C THR A 434 -19.84 7.46 -13.85
N LEU A 435 -20.06 8.00 -12.66
CA LEU A 435 -19.03 8.07 -11.62
C LEU A 435 -18.66 6.67 -11.08
N PRO A 436 -17.38 6.44 -10.74
CA PRO A 436 -16.85 5.14 -10.25
C PRO A 436 -17.57 4.58 -9.02
N TYR A 437 -18.13 5.43 -8.17
CA TYR A 437 -18.87 4.99 -6.97
C TYR A 437 -20.28 4.45 -7.29
N ARG A 438 -20.78 4.64 -8.51
CA ARG A 438 -22.13 4.19 -8.92
C ARG A 438 -22.13 2.91 -9.73
N SER A 439 -21.02 2.58 -10.41
CA SER A 439 -20.94 1.41 -11.29
C SER A 439 -19.59 0.71 -11.16
N TRP A 440 -19.63 -0.62 -11.17
CA TRP A 440 -18.43 -1.45 -11.21
C TRP A 440 -17.63 -1.29 -12.51
N GLU A 441 -18.32 -1.15 -13.66
CA GLU A 441 -17.66 -1.03 -14.97
C GLU A 441 -16.84 0.27 -15.06
N SER A 442 -17.39 1.40 -14.60
CA SER A 442 -16.67 2.67 -14.60
C SER A 442 -15.50 2.68 -13.60
N TRP A 443 -15.64 2.03 -12.45
CA TRP A 443 -14.52 1.83 -11.52
C TRP A 443 -13.42 0.94 -12.12
N TRP A 444 -13.79 -0.14 -12.81
CA TRP A 444 -12.82 -1.02 -13.45
C TRP A 444 -12.01 -0.29 -14.53
N ASP A 445 -12.68 0.50 -15.37
CA ASP A 445 -12.03 1.31 -16.40
C ASP A 445 -11.10 2.36 -15.80
N GLU A 446 -11.50 2.99 -14.68
CA GLU A 446 -10.67 3.93 -13.94
C GLU A 446 -9.43 3.25 -13.33
N GLU A 447 -9.61 2.08 -12.70
CA GLU A 447 -8.49 1.36 -12.10
C GLU A 447 -7.48 0.90 -13.16
N GLN A 448 -7.91 0.61 -14.39
CA GLN A 448 -7.02 0.22 -15.49
C GLN A 448 -6.40 1.38 -16.28
N GLU A 449 -6.80 2.62 -15.99
CA GLU A 449 -6.36 3.81 -16.73
C GLU A 449 -4.84 3.97 -16.78
N HIS A 450 -4.15 3.64 -15.68
CA HIS A 450 -2.69 3.74 -15.57
C HIS A 450 -1.93 2.86 -16.57
N LEU A 451 -2.52 1.75 -17.03
CA LEU A 451 -1.89 0.88 -18.03
C LEU A 451 -1.81 1.55 -19.41
N LYS A 452 -2.74 2.46 -19.74
CA LYS A 452 -2.76 3.18 -21.02
C LYS A 452 -1.51 4.06 -21.17
N PHE A 453 -1.07 4.67 -20.07
CA PHE A 453 0.05 5.59 -20.02
C PHE A 453 1.37 4.93 -19.58
N SER A 454 1.38 3.61 -19.35
CA SER A 454 2.58 2.90 -18.90
C SER A 454 3.63 2.75 -20.00
N ASN A 455 4.88 2.98 -19.63
CA ASN A 455 6.07 2.79 -20.46
C ASN A 455 6.24 1.32 -20.90
N ILE A 456 6.97 1.09 -22.00
CA ILE A 456 7.25 -0.26 -22.54
C ILE A 456 7.84 -1.20 -21.47
N ARG A 457 8.79 -0.73 -20.66
CA ARG A 457 9.39 -1.50 -19.57
C ARG A 457 8.35 -1.96 -18.53
N GLY A 458 7.45 -1.06 -18.14
CA GLY A 458 6.36 -1.37 -17.22
C GLY A 458 5.42 -2.42 -17.80
N ARG A 459 5.07 -2.31 -19.09
CA ARG A 459 4.24 -3.32 -19.78
C ARG A 459 4.91 -4.69 -19.85
N ILE A 460 6.20 -4.76 -20.13
CA ILE A 460 6.94 -6.04 -20.15
C ILE A 460 6.95 -6.67 -18.76
N LEU A 461 7.21 -5.87 -17.71
CA LEU A 461 7.19 -6.37 -16.33
C LEU A 461 5.80 -6.84 -15.91
N GLU A 462 4.73 -6.13 -16.26
CA GLU A 462 3.35 -6.59 -16.05
C GLU A 462 3.07 -7.92 -16.75
N ILE A 463 3.50 -8.07 -18.00
CA ILE A 463 3.37 -9.31 -18.75
C ILE A 463 4.10 -10.46 -18.01
N ILE A 464 5.35 -10.24 -17.57
CA ILE A 464 6.11 -11.22 -16.78
C ILE A 464 5.39 -11.58 -15.48
N LEU A 465 4.86 -10.57 -14.78
CA LEU A 465 4.11 -10.77 -13.55
C LEU A 465 2.84 -11.57 -13.79
N VAL A 466 2.11 -11.36 -14.89
CA VAL A 466 0.92 -12.13 -15.25
C VAL A 466 1.28 -13.55 -15.69
N PHE A 467 2.42 -13.75 -16.35
CA PHE A 467 2.91 -15.08 -16.75
C PHE A 467 3.07 -16.04 -15.56
N ARG A 468 3.24 -15.54 -14.32
CA ARG A 468 3.29 -16.40 -13.13
C ARG A 468 2.05 -17.28 -12.96
N PHE A 469 0.88 -16.78 -13.37
CA PHE A 469 -0.37 -17.53 -13.27
C PHE A 469 -0.42 -18.69 -14.28
N PHE A 470 0.36 -18.64 -15.37
CA PHE A 470 0.47 -19.76 -16.30
C PHE A 470 1.22 -20.94 -15.67
N ILE A 471 2.31 -20.67 -14.94
CA ILE A 471 3.08 -21.70 -14.22
C ILE A 471 2.19 -22.38 -13.18
N TYR A 472 1.41 -21.56 -12.47
CA TYR A 472 0.44 -21.98 -11.49
C TYR A 472 -0.63 -22.92 -12.07
N GLN A 473 -1.28 -22.52 -13.17
CA GLN A 473 -2.28 -23.36 -13.85
C GLN A 473 -1.66 -24.62 -14.45
N TYR A 474 -0.44 -24.51 -15.01
CA TYR A 474 0.31 -25.63 -15.56
C TYR A 474 0.54 -26.71 -14.51
N GLY A 475 1.08 -26.34 -13.34
CA GLY A 475 1.33 -27.28 -12.26
C GLY A 475 0.08 -28.08 -11.87
N ILE A 476 -1.03 -27.39 -11.60
CA ILE A 476 -2.26 -28.01 -11.10
C ILE A 476 -2.86 -28.96 -12.13
N VAL A 477 -2.89 -28.58 -13.41
CA VAL A 477 -3.45 -29.42 -14.48
C VAL A 477 -2.74 -30.77 -14.61
N TYR A 478 -1.43 -30.84 -14.35
CA TYR A 478 -0.68 -32.11 -14.38
C TYR A 478 -0.93 -33.04 -13.19
N HIS A 479 -1.50 -32.51 -12.11
CA HIS A 479 -1.86 -33.29 -10.92
C HIS A 479 -3.35 -33.65 -10.86
N LEU A 480 -4.13 -33.29 -11.88
CA LEU A 480 -5.52 -33.74 -12.01
C LEU A 480 -5.57 -35.23 -12.31
N ASP A 481 -6.47 -35.95 -11.65
CA ASP A 481 -6.66 -37.39 -11.84
C ASP A 481 -7.18 -37.71 -13.25
N ILE A 482 -7.93 -36.77 -13.86
CA ILE A 482 -8.35 -36.82 -15.28
C ILE A 482 -7.17 -36.95 -16.24
N ALA A 483 -6.01 -36.38 -15.89
CA ALA A 483 -4.83 -36.45 -16.76
C ALA A 483 -4.25 -37.88 -16.82
N HIS A 484 -4.75 -38.83 -16.04
CA HIS A 484 -4.28 -40.23 -15.99
C HIS A 484 -2.74 -40.35 -15.94
N ARG A 485 -2.09 -39.46 -15.17
CA ARG A 485 -0.61 -39.30 -15.08
C ARG A 485 0.12 -39.03 -16.40
N THR A 486 -0.58 -38.74 -17.49
CA THR A 486 0.02 -38.39 -18.78
C THR A 486 0.54 -36.95 -18.75
N LYS A 487 1.86 -36.78 -18.82
CA LYS A 487 2.52 -35.47 -18.81
C LYS A 487 2.58 -34.80 -20.20
N ASN A 488 1.57 -35.01 -21.03
CA ASN A 488 1.60 -34.52 -22.41
C ASN A 488 1.20 -33.03 -22.49
N THR A 489 1.86 -32.24 -23.32
CA THR A 489 1.56 -30.80 -23.52
C THR A 489 0.16 -30.57 -24.11
N VAL A 490 -0.39 -31.60 -24.76
CA VAL A 490 -1.76 -31.63 -25.30
C VAL A 490 -2.82 -31.46 -24.20
N VAL A 491 -2.63 -32.05 -23.02
CA VAL A 491 -3.56 -31.95 -21.88
C VAL A 491 -3.65 -30.50 -21.40
N TYR A 492 -2.49 -29.82 -21.32
CA TYR A 492 -2.43 -28.41 -20.96
C TYR A 492 -3.11 -27.52 -22.01
N GLY A 493 -2.86 -27.76 -23.31
CA GLY A 493 -3.53 -27.04 -24.40
C GLY A 493 -5.06 -27.21 -24.39
N LEU A 494 -5.55 -28.41 -24.06
CA LEU A 494 -6.99 -28.68 -23.90
C LEU A 494 -7.58 -27.90 -22.72
N SER A 495 -6.87 -27.77 -21.60
CA SER A 495 -7.33 -26.97 -20.45
C SER A 495 -7.55 -25.49 -20.81
N TRP A 496 -6.70 -24.93 -21.67
CA TRP A 496 -6.83 -23.57 -22.18
C TRP A 496 -7.98 -23.41 -23.16
N LEU A 497 -8.26 -24.41 -23.98
CA LEU A 497 -9.44 -24.42 -24.84
C LEU A 497 -10.72 -24.40 -24.00
N VAL A 498 -10.77 -25.17 -22.91
CA VAL A 498 -11.88 -25.15 -21.94
C VAL A 498 -12.03 -23.78 -21.26
N LEU A 499 -10.92 -23.14 -20.87
CA LEU A 499 -10.96 -21.77 -20.32
C LEU A 499 -11.51 -20.78 -21.35
N VAL A 500 -10.95 -20.74 -22.56
CA VAL A 500 -11.35 -19.80 -23.61
C VAL A 500 -12.81 -19.99 -24.01
N THR A 501 -13.27 -21.25 -24.15
CA THR A 501 -14.69 -21.54 -24.42
C THR A 501 -15.59 -21.07 -23.28
N THR A 502 -15.20 -21.29 -22.02
CA THR A 502 -15.95 -20.78 -20.85
C THR A 502 -16.04 -19.25 -20.88
N LEU A 503 -14.93 -18.54 -21.13
CA LEU A 503 -14.90 -17.09 -21.23
C LEU A 503 -15.73 -16.57 -22.41
N LEU A 504 -15.70 -17.23 -23.56
CA LEU A 504 -16.51 -16.89 -24.73
C LEU A 504 -18.01 -17.08 -24.44
N VAL A 505 -18.39 -18.16 -23.76
CA VAL A 505 -19.77 -18.40 -23.34
C VAL A 505 -20.23 -17.32 -22.36
N LEU A 506 -19.43 -16.99 -21.34
CA LEU A 506 -19.73 -15.92 -20.39
C LEU A 506 -19.87 -14.56 -21.09
N LYS A 507 -18.98 -14.27 -22.05
CA LYS A 507 -19.05 -13.05 -22.86
C LYS A 507 -20.29 -13.02 -23.75
N MET A 508 -20.65 -14.13 -24.39
CA MET A 508 -21.88 -14.27 -25.19
C MET A 508 -23.13 -14.06 -24.34
N VAL A 509 -23.19 -14.61 -23.13
CA VAL A 509 -24.30 -14.40 -22.18
C VAL A 509 -24.37 -12.93 -21.75
N SER A 510 -23.23 -12.30 -21.47
CA SER A 510 -23.17 -10.88 -21.09
C SER A 510 -23.61 -9.94 -22.23
N MET A 511 -23.12 -10.20 -23.45
CA MET A 511 -23.46 -9.45 -24.67
C MET A 511 -24.91 -9.69 -25.11
N GLY A 512 -25.43 -10.91 -24.95
CA GLY A 512 -26.84 -11.26 -25.19
C GLY A 512 -27.79 -10.44 -24.33
N GLY A 513 -27.41 -10.18 -23.07
CA GLY A 513 -28.11 -9.23 -22.19
C GLY A 513 -27.94 -7.75 -22.57
N ARG A 514 -26.98 -7.40 -23.44
CA ARG A 514 -26.73 -6.03 -23.95
C ARG A 514 -27.61 -5.69 -25.16
N ARG A 515 -27.89 -6.67 -26.03
CA ARG A 515 -28.77 -6.53 -27.21
C ARG A 515 -30.25 -6.79 -26.89
N SER A 516 -30.54 -7.65 -25.92
CA SER A 516 -31.90 -8.10 -25.61
C SER A 516 -32.49 -7.34 -24.42
N GLY A 517 -32.59 -6.02 -24.54
CA GLY A 517 -33.27 -5.19 -23.53
C GLY A 517 -34.80 -5.34 -23.52
N ALA A 518 -35.38 -6.07 -24.49
CA ALA A 518 -36.81 -6.05 -24.77
C ALA A 518 -37.59 -7.34 -24.43
N GLU A 519 -36.94 -8.50 -24.22
CA GLU A 519 -37.67 -9.76 -23.94
C GLU A 519 -37.05 -10.59 -22.81
N PHE A 520 -37.64 -10.48 -21.62
CA PHE A 520 -37.28 -11.26 -20.43
C PHE A 520 -37.32 -12.78 -20.68
N GLN A 521 -38.22 -13.25 -21.55
CA GLN A 521 -38.37 -14.66 -21.91
C GLN A 521 -37.19 -15.21 -22.72
N LEU A 522 -36.63 -14.42 -23.66
CA LEU A 522 -35.48 -14.83 -24.48
C LEU A 522 -34.21 -14.99 -23.63
N MET A 523 -33.99 -14.06 -22.69
CA MET A 523 -32.90 -14.12 -21.71
C MET A 523 -32.99 -15.36 -20.82
N PHE A 524 -34.19 -15.72 -20.36
CA PHE A 524 -34.38 -16.93 -19.55
C PHE A 524 -34.08 -18.21 -20.36
N ARG A 525 -34.53 -18.28 -21.62
CA ARG A 525 -34.26 -19.42 -22.51
C ARG A 525 -32.77 -19.57 -22.83
N ILE A 526 -32.06 -18.48 -23.10
CA ILE A 526 -30.61 -18.51 -23.34
C ILE A 526 -29.86 -18.97 -22.08
N LYS A 527 -30.23 -18.46 -20.89
CA LYS A 527 -29.64 -18.91 -19.62
C LYS A 527 -29.91 -20.39 -19.35
N ALA A 528 -31.13 -20.86 -19.61
CA ALA A 528 -31.51 -22.27 -19.46
C ALA A 528 -30.74 -23.17 -20.45
N LEU A 529 -30.57 -22.75 -21.71
CA LEU A 529 -29.76 -23.46 -22.70
C LEU A 529 -28.29 -23.54 -22.31
N VAL A 530 -27.71 -22.43 -21.82
CA VAL A 530 -26.32 -22.42 -21.34
C VAL A 530 -26.17 -23.30 -20.10
N PHE A 531 -27.16 -23.30 -19.19
CA PHE A 531 -27.17 -24.19 -18.03
C PHE A 531 -27.26 -25.66 -18.41
N LEU A 532 -28.17 -26.02 -19.33
CA LEU A 532 -28.29 -27.40 -19.84
C LEU A 532 -27.03 -27.83 -20.59
N GLY A 533 -26.44 -26.93 -21.38
CA GLY A 533 -25.15 -27.15 -22.04
C GLY A 533 -24.04 -27.41 -21.03
N PHE A 534 -23.92 -26.58 -19.99
CA PHE A 534 -22.96 -26.77 -18.90
C PHE A 534 -23.15 -28.11 -18.17
N MET A 535 -24.39 -28.45 -17.82
CA MET A 535 -24.71 -29.72 -17.18
C MET A 535 -24.34 -30.91 -18.08
N SER A 536 -24.64 -30.85 -19.38
CA SER A 536 -24.29 -31.92 -20.31
C SER A 536 -22.78 -32.12 -20.41
N VAL A 537 -21.99 -31.05 -20.50
CA VAL A 537 -20.53 -31.09 -20.53
C VAL A 537 -19.98 -31.65 -19.21
N MET A 538 -20.50 -31.22 -18.07
CA MET A 538 -20.11 -31.77 -16.77
C MET A 538 -20.42 -33.26 -16.67
N THR A 539 -21.60 -33.71 -17.10
CA THR A 539 -21.96 -35.14 -17.10
C THR A 539 -21.02 -35.96 -17.97
N VAL A 540 -20.65 -35.46 -19.16
CA VAL A 540 -19.66 -36.14 -20.02
C VAL A 540 -18.30 -36.20 -19.32
N LEU A 541 -17.84 -35.12 -18.69
CA LEU A 541 -16.56 -35.09 -17.99
C LEU A 541 -16.51 -36.05 -16.79
N PHE A 542 -17.60 -36.18 -16.03
CA PHE A 542 -17.70 -37.14 -14.92
C PHE A 542 -17.78 -38.59 -15.39
N VAL A 543 -18.58 -38.89 -16.41
CA VAL A 543 -18.89 -40.27 -16.81
C VAL A 543 -17.85 -40.83 -17.78
N VAL A 544 -17.35 -40.00 -18.71
CA VAL A 544 -16.44 -40.44 -19.79
C VAL A 544 -14.98 -40.15 -19.45
N CYS A 545 -14.70 -38.98 -18.86
CA CYS A 545 -13.33 -38.56 -18.56
C CYS A 545 -12.89 -38.82 -17.11
N GLY A 546 -13.78 -39.38 -16.27
CA GLY A 546 -13.45 -39.74 -14.89
C GLY A 546 -13.12 -38.56 -13.97
N LEU A 547 -13.65 -37.36 -14.25
CA LEU A 547 -13.49 -36.16 -13.40
C LEU A 547 -13.90 -36.48 -11.95
N THR A 548 -12.98 -36.28 -11.00
CA THR A 548 -13.31 -36.40 -9.58
C THR A 548 -13.81 -35.06 -9.01
N ILE A 549 -14.47 -35.11 -7.85
CA ILE A 549 -14.84 -33.88 -7.12
C ILE A 549 -13.57 -33.10 -6.72
N SER A 550 -12.46 -33.80 -6.41
CA SER A 550 -11.17 -33.18 -6.11
C SER A 550 -10.62 -32.39 -7.30
N ASP A 551 -10.73 -32.96 -8.51
CA ASP A 551 -10.33 -32.28 -9.74
C ASP A 551 -11.14 -31.01 -10.01
N LEU A 552 -12.43 -31.00 -9.67
CA LEU A 552 -13.28 -29.82 -9.80
C LEU A 552 -12.80 -28.67 -8.90
N PHE A 553 -12.43 -28.99 -7.65
CA PHE A 553 -11.83 -28.01 -6.72
C PHE A 553 -10.45 -27.55 -7.20
N ALA A 554 -9.61 -28.47 -7.68
CA ALA A 554 -8.30 -28.14 -8.23
C ALA A 554 -8.42 -27.24 -9.48
N CYS A 555 -9.38 -27.49 -10.37
CA CYS A 555 -9.68 -26.62 -11.51
C CYS A 555 -10.14 -25.23 -11.06
N MET A 556 -11.03 -25.13 -10.06
CA MET A 556 -11.44 -23.83 -9.50
C MET A 556 -10.24 -23.07 -8.95
N LEU A 557 -9.36 -23.74 -8.19
CA LEU A 557 -8.13 -23.14 -7.69
C LEU A 557 -7.22 -22.72 -8.86
N ALA A 558 -7.09 -23.51 -9.93
CA ALA A 558 -6.25 -23.21 -11.08
C ALA A 558 -6.68 -21.94 -11.85
N PHE A 559 -7.98 -21.69 -11.95
CA PHE A 559 -8.52 -20.62 -12.78
C PHE A 559 -8.88 -19.34 -12.04
N LEU A 560 -9.26 -19.41 -10.75
CA LEU A 560 -9.69 -18.24 -9.99
C LEU A 560 -8.62 -17.12 -9.87
N PRO A 561 -7.31 -17.41 -9.79
CA PRO A 561 -6.26 -16.40 -9.82
C PRO A 561 -6.04 -15.73 -11.19
N THR A 562 -6.46 -16.37 -12.30
CA THR A 562 -6.20 -15.89 -13.67
C THR A 562 -7.13 -14.76 -14.12
N GLY A 563 -8.17 -14.44 -13.36
CA GLY A 563 -9.07 -13.31 -13.61
C GLY A 563 -10.54 -13.67 -13.58
#